data_AF-I7MLC0-F1
#
_entry.id   AF-I7MLC0-F1
#
_cell.length_a   1.000
_cell.length_b   1.000
_cell.length_c   1.000
_cell.angle_alpha   90.00
_cell.angle_beta   90.00
_cell.angle_gamma   90.00
#
_symmetry.space_group_name_H-M   'P 1'
#
loop_
_entity.id
_entity.type
_entity.pdbx_description
1 polymer ?
#
loop_
_entity_poly.entity_id
_entity_poly.type
_entity_poly.pdbx_seq_one_letter_code
_entity_poly.pdbx_strand_id
1 'polypeptide(L)'
;MEKDYRGSTKFSEEQMNIYDVPYSYRDFCVDQYMTYLICVRQNPSIIENGLVYKIPFANSISSCNVLKKQWMDCQEYRENELYEEIRKVYLQQMKQAQAEAISEN
;
A
#
# COMPACT_ATOMS: atom_id res chain seq x y z
N MET A 1 -7.65 3.51 -20.45
CA MET A 1 -6.73 3.37 -19.30
C MET A 1 -6.61 1.89 -19.00
N GLU A 2 -5.83 1.16 -19.79
CA GLU A 2 -5.39 -0.20 -19.45
C GLU A 2 -4.05 -0.05 -18.74
N LYS A 3 -4.08 0.24 -17.44
CA LYS A 3 -2.94 -0.11 -16.60
C LYS A 3 -3.33 -1.42 -15.94
N ASP A 4 -2.77 -2.50 -16.48
CA ASP A 4 -2.69 -3.82 -15.88
C ASP A 4 -2.42 -3.70 -14.37
N TYR A 5 -3.46 -3.60 -13.55
CA TYR A 5 -3.32 -3.72 -12.11
C TYR A 5 -3.11 -5.21 -11.84
N ARG A 6 -1.87 -5.66 -12.05
CA ARG A 6 -1.48 -7.03 -11.73
C ARG A 6 -1.53 -7.13 -10.22
N GLY A 7 -2.48 -7.91 -9.72
CA GLY A 7 -2.53 -8.31 -8.32
C GLY A 7 -1.32 -9.16 -7.97
N SER A 8 -1.48 -10.02 -6.96
CA SER A 8 -0.39 -10.85 -6.48
C SER A 8 0.28 -11.65 -7.60
N THR A 9 1.62 -11.61 -7.66
CA THR A 9 2.41 -12.45 -8.59
C THR A 9 2.89 -13.74 -7.94
N LYS A 10 2.74 -13.84 -6.61
CA LYS A 10 3.28 -14.92 -5.78
C LYS A 10 2.20 -15.73 -5.08
N PHE A 11 1.07 -15.12 -4.75
CA PHE A 11 -0.01 -15.71 -3.97
C PHE A 11 -1.28 -15.82 -4.81
N SER A 12 -1.99 -16.95 -4.68
CA SER A 12 -3.27 -17.13 -5.35
C SER A 12 -4.38 -16.33 -4.67
N GLU A 13 -5.49 -16.11 -5.37
CA GLU A 13 -6.68 -15.48 -4.81
C GLU A 13 -7.23 -16.25 -3.61
N GLU A 14 -7.19 -17.58 -3.67
CA GLU A 14 -7.58 -18.45 -2.56
C GLU A 14 -6.70 -18.24 -1.32
N GLN A 15 -5.37 -18.13 -1.50
CA GLN A 15 -4.47 -17.82 -0.39
C GLN A 15 -4.79 -16.45 0.20
N MET A 16 -5.01 -15.42 -0.62
CA MET A 16 -5.40 -14.10 -0.12
C MET A 16 -6.73 -14.13 0.64
N ASN A 17 -7.67 -15.00 0.25
CA ASN A 17 -8.93 -15.21 0.98
C ASN A 17 -8.70 -15.91 2.33
N ILE A 18 -7.85 -16.94 2.38
CA ILE A 18 -7.48 -17.64 3.65
C ILE A 18 -6.81 -16.67 4.64
N TYR A 19 -6.03 -15.73 4.12
CA TYR A 19 -5.37 -14.70 4.92
C TYR A 19 -6.22 -13.46 5.19
N ASP A 20 -7.51 -13.49 4.82
CA ASP A 20 -8.48 -12.41 5.00
C ASP A 20 -7.96 -11.05 4.49
N VAL A 21 -7.24 -11.06 3.36
CA VAL A 21 -6.66 -9.85 2.79
C VAL A 21 -7.79 -8.92 2.30
N PRO A 22 -7.90 -7.70 2.85
CA PRO A 22 -8.89 -6.72 2.40
C PRO A 22 -8.71 -6.40 0.93
N TYR A 23 -9.81 -6.24 0.20
CA TYR A 23 -9.78 -5.91 -1.24
C TYR A 23 -8.95 -4.64 -1.53
N SER A 24 -8.98 -3.66 -0.64
CA SER A 24 -8.18 -2.42 -0.73
C SER A 24 -6.66 -2.63 -0.70
N TYR A 25 -6.20 -3.79 -0.21
CA TYR A 25 -4.79 -4.18 -0.16
C TYR A 25 -4.46 -5.29 -1.16
N ARG A 26 -5.39 -5.65 -2.06
CA ARG A 26 -5.14 -6.55 -3.20
C ARG A 26 -4.62 -5.77 -4.41
N ASP A 27 -3.65 -4.92 -4.14
CA ASP A 27 -2.99 -4.06 -5.11
C ASP A 27 -1.63 -4.66 -5.49
N PHE A 28 -0.76 -3.86 -6.13
CA PHE A 28 0.58 -4.29 -6.49
C PHE A 28 1.46 -4.63 -5.27
N CYS A 29 1.14 -4.11 -4.08
CA CYS A 29 1.87 -4.33 -2.83
C CYS A 29 1.36 -5.54 -2.05
N VAL A 30 0.38 -6.27 -2.58
CA VAL A 30 -0.25 -7.39 -1.88
C VAL A 30 0.74 -8.49 -1.54
N ASP A 31 1.81 -8.67 -2.33
CA ASP A 31 2.84 -9.68 -2.06
C ASP A 31 3.60 -9.38 -0.76
N GLN A 32 3.98 -8.12 -0.54
CA GLN A 32 4.64 -7.66 0.67
C GLN A 32 3.68 -7.72 1.87
N TYR A 33 2.41 -7.37 1.65
CA TYR A 33 1.38 -7.47 2.68
C TYR A 33 1.13 -8.93 3.12
N MET A 34 0.99 -9.85 2.17
CA MET A 34 0.84 -11.28 2.42
C MET A 34 2.04 -11.84 3.19
N THR A 35 3.26 -11.47 2.80
CA THR A 35 4.47 -11.92 3.49
C THR A 35 4.50 -11.46 4.95
N TYR A 36 4.10 -10.20 5.19
CA TYR A 36 3.94 -9.67 6.55
C TYR A 36 2.86 -10.41 7.34
N LEU A 37 1.66 -10.61 6.76
CA LEU A 37 0.55 -11.31 7.41
C LEU A 37 0.91 -12.76 7.79
N ILE A 38 1.59 -13.47 6.89
CA ILE A 38 2.06 -14.84 7.15
C ILE A 38 2.99 -14.83 8.36
N CYS A 39 3.96 -13.91 8.41
CA CYS A 39 4.89 -13.81 9.53
C CYS A 39 4.16 -13.54 10.86
N VAL A 40 3.21 -12.61 10.87
CA VAL A 40 2.41 -12.26 12.06
C VAL A 40 1.56 -13.44 12.53
N ARG A 41 0.94 -14.20 11.62
CA ARG A 41 0.13 -15.38 11.98
C ARG A 41 0.97 -16.56 12.44
N GLN A 42 2.17 -16.74 11.90
CA GLN A 42 3.10 -17.83 12.27
C GLN A 42 3.86 -17.55 13.58
N ASN A 43 4.04 -16.29 13.93
CA ASN A 43 4.68 -15.88 15.19
C ASN A 43 3.66 -15.15 16.08
N PRO A 44 2.61 -15.83 16.58
CA PRO A 44 1.64 -15.22 17.48
C PRO A 44 2.31 -15.02 18.85
N SER A 45 3.16 -14.02 18.96
CA SER A 45 3.75 -13.63 20.23
C SER A 45 2.66 -12.98 21.08
N ILE A 46 2.28 -13.64 22.17
CA ILE A 46 1.39 -13.14 23.23
C ILE A 46 1.89 -11.77 23.76
N ILE A 47 3.19 -11.50 23.63
CA ILE A 47 3.85 -10.26 24.03
C ILE A 47 3.76 -9.19 22.92
N GLU A 48 3.86 -9.58 21.64
CA GLU A 48 3.77 -8.63 20.52
C GLU A 48 2.36 -8.01 20.40
N ASN A 49 1.28 -8.78 20.48
CA ASN A 49 -0.06 -8.17 20.36
C ASN A 49 -0.53 -7.42 21.62
N GLY A 50 -0.07 -7.84 22.81
CA GLY A 50 -0.50 -7.26 24.09
C GLY A 50 0.28 -6.03 24.54
N LEU A 51 1.56 -5.91 24.16
CA LEU A 51 2.45 -4.85 24.63
C LEU A 51 2.91 -3.88 23.53
N VAL A 52 2.76 -4.19 22.24
CA VAL A 52 3.06 -3.23 21.15
C VAL A 52 2.17 -1.98 21.22
N TYR A 53 0.94 -2.10 21.72
CA TYR A 53 0.06 -0.94 21.95
C TYR A 53 0.25 -0.26 23.31
N LYS A 54 1.03 -0.85 24.23
CA LYS A 54 1.19 -0.35 25.61
C LYS A 54 2.59 0.14 25.96
N ILE A 55 3.62 -0.29 25.25
CA ILE A 55 5.01 0.09 25.54
C ILE A 55 5.58 0.88 24.35
N PRO A 56 5.93 2.17 24.53
CA PRO A 56 6.71 2.87 23.52
C PRO A 56 8.02 2.10 23.34
N PHE A 57 8.45 1.86 22.10
CA PHE A 57 9.63 1.06 21.70
C PHE A 57 9.46 -0.47 21.57
N ALA A 58 8.29 -1.07 21.86
CA ALA A 58 8.06 -2.51 21.63
C ALA A 58 7.98 -2.92 20.14
N ASN A 59 7.70 -1.97 19.24
CA ASN A 59 7.75 -2.18 17.79
C ASN A 59 9.15 -2.59 17.27
N SER A 60 10.21 -2.35 18.05
CA SER A 60 11.60 -2.64 17.68
C SER A 60 11.98 -4.13 17.73
N ILE A 61 11.13 -4.98 18.32
CA ILE A 61 11.50 -6.35 18.74
C ILE A 61 10.81 -7.43 17.87
N SER A 62 9.80 -7.09 17.07
CA SER A 62 9.13 -8.08 16.21
C SER A 62 10.01 -8.46 15.02
N SER A 63 10.24 -9.76 14.84
CA SER A 63 10.91 -10.32 13.67
C SER A 63 10.19 -9.98 12.36
N CYS A 64 8.88 -9.69 12.44
CA CYS A 64 8.05 -9.30 11.30
C CYS A 64 8.12 -7.80 10.96
N ASN A 65 8.79 -6.96 11.78
CA ASN A 65 8.83 -5.51 11.57
C ASN A 65 9.56 -5.11 10.27
N VAL A 66 10.56 -5.87 9.86
CA VAL A 66 11.24 -5.66 8.56
C VAL A 66 10.25 -5.84 7.40
N LEU A 67 9.40 -6.87 7.47
CA LEU A 67 8.37 -7.15 6.46
C LEU A 67 7.27 -6.09 6.49
N LYS A 68 6.90 -5.61 7.68
CA LYS A 68 5.97 -4.48 7.84
C LYS A 68 6.52 -3.24 7.17
N LYS A 69 7.80 -2.91 7.39
CA LYS A 69 8.46 -1.76 6.76
C LYS A 69 8.47 -1.89 5.24
N GLN A 70 8.83 -3.06 4.70
CA GLN A 70 8.80 -3.30 3.25
C GLN A 70 7.41 -3.09 2.64
N TRP A 71 6.36 -3.52 3.33
CA TRP A 71 4.99 -3.25 2.89
C TRP A 71 4.65 -1.76 2.96
N MET A 72 5.02 -1.06 4.04
CA MET A 72 4.79 0.39 4.18
C MET A 72 5.52 1.19 3.11
N ASP A 73 6.80 0.89 2.84
CA ASP A 73 7.60 1.55 1.80
C ASP A 73 6.95 1.36 0.41
N CYS A 74 6.36 0.18 0.17
CA CYS A 74 5.60 -0.10 -1.06
C CYS A 74 4.33 0.75 -1.17
N GLN A 75 3.56 0.85 -0.07
CA GLN A 75 2.34 1.68 -0.02
C GLN A 75 2.66 3.17 -0.20
N GLU A 76 3.74 3.65 0.41
CA GLU A 76 4.21 5.03 0.25
C GLU A 76 4.58 5.33 -1.21
N TYR A 77 5.29 4.40 -1.87
CA TYR A 77 5.58 4.52 -3.30
C TYR A 77 4.29 4.61 -4.13
N ARG A 78 3.30 3.75 -3.85
CA ARG A 78 1.97 3.79 -4.50
C ARG A 78 1.31 5.14 -4.39
N GLU A 79 1.28 5.69 -3.18
CA GLU A 79 0.60 6.95 -2.88
C GLU A 79 1.31 8.12 -3.56
N ASN A 80 2.64 8.10 -3.59
CA ASN A 80 3.43 9.10 -4.30
C ASN A 80 3.20 9.05 -5.82
N GLU A 81 3.14 7.86 -6.42
CA GLU A 81 2.81 7.74 -7.85
C GLU A 81 1.40 8.27 -8.15
N LEU A 82 0.42 7.89 -7.33
CA LEU A 82 -0.96 8.37 -7.47
C LEU A 82 -1.02 9.89 -7.35
N TYR A 83 -0.32 10.46 -6.37
CA TYR A 83 -0.25 11.91 -6.17
C TYR A 83 0.35 12.62 -7.40
N GLU A 84 1.44 12.10 -7.94
CA GLU A 84 2.06 12.67 -9.15
C GLU A 84 1.17 12.55 -10.39
N GLU A 85 0.40 11.47 -10.52
CA GLU A 85 -0.60 11.34 -11.59
C GLU A 85 -1.72 12.37 -11.46
N ILE A 86 -2.29 12.52 -10.26
CA ILE A 86 -3.32 13.52 -9.97
C ILE A 86 -2.79 14.93 -10.25
N ARG A 87 -1.55 15.21 -9.81
CA ARG A 87 -0.89 16.50 -10.04
C ARG A 87 -0.75 16.82 -11.52
N LYS A 88 -0.36 15.84 -12.36
CA LYS A 88 -0.26 16.02 -13.82
C LYS A 88 -1.61 16.35 -14.45
N VAL A 89 -2.67 15.63 -14.06
CA VAL A 89 -4.03 15.88 -14.55
C VAL A 89 -4.51 17.28 -14.17
N TYR A 90 -4.31 17.67 -12.91
CA TYR A 90 -4.66 19.00 -12.42
C TYR A 90 -3.94 20.12 -13.20
N LEU A 91 -2.63 19.98 -13.42
CA LEU A 91 -1.85 20.95 -14.19
C LEU A 91 -2.29 21.03 -15.66
N GLN A 92 -2.72 19.91 -16.26
CA GLN A 92 -3.28 19.92 -17.61
C GLN A 92 -4.59 20.69 -17.69
N GLN A 93 -5.51 20.45 -16.74
CA GLN A 93 -6.79 21.17 -16.67
C GLN A 93 -6.59 22.68 -16.50
N MET A 94 -5.67 23.08 -15.63
CA MET A 94 -5.32 24.50 -15.43
C MET A 94 -4.79 25.15 -16.72
N LYS A 95 -3.93 24.46 -17.47
CA LYS A 95 -3.41 24.95 -18.75
C LYS A 95 -4.51 25.07 -19.81
N GLN A 96 -5.44 24.12 -19.86
CA GLN A 96 -6.58 24.16 -20.77
C GLN A 96 -7.50 25.35 -20.46
N ALA A 97 -7.87 25.52 -19.20
CA ALA A 97 -8.69 26.65 -18.76
C ALA A 97 -8.03 28.01 -19.06
N GLN A 98 -6.71 28.11 -18.91
CA GLN A 98 -5.97 29.33 -19.25
C GLN A 98 -5.94 29.59 -20.77
N ALA A 99 -5.80 28.53 -21.59
CA ALA A 99 -5.82 28.65 -23.05
C ALA A 99 -7.21 29.09 -23.56
N GLU A 100 -8.28 28.54 -22.98
CA GLU A 100 -9.67 28.92 -23.30
C GLU A 100 -9.93 30.40 -22.98
N ALA A 101 -9.52 30.87 -21.80
CA ALA A 101 -9.67 32.27 -21.40
C ALA A 101 -8.89 33.27 -22.27
N ILE A 102 -7.79 32.84 -22.92
CA ILE A 102 -7.03 33.65 -23.88
C ILE A 102 -7.72 33.66 -25.25
N SER A 103 -8.40 32.58 -25.63
CA SER A 103 -9.10 32.48 -26.93
C SER A 103 -10.43 33.23 -27.00
N GLU A 104 -11.02 33.55 -25.84
CA GLU A 104 -12.26 34.32 -25.73
C GLU A 104 -12.05 35.85 -25.69
N ASN A 105 -10.79 36.32 -25.68
CA ASN A 105 -10.41 37.74 -25.77
C ASN A 105 -9.75 38.06 -27.12
#